data_AF-A0A383W3L8-F1
#
_entry.id   AF-A0A383W3L8-F1
#
_cell.length_a   1.000
_cell.length_b   1.000
_cell.length_c   1.000
_cell.angle_alpha   90.00
_cell.angle_beta   90.00
_cell.angle_gamma   90.00
#
_symmetry.space_group_name_H-M   'P 1'
#
loop_
_entity.id
_entity.type
_entity.pdbx_description
1 polymer ?
#
loop_
_entity_poly.entity_id
_entity_poly.type
_entity_poly.pdbx_seq_one_letter_code
_entity_poly.pdbx_strand_id
1 'polypeptide(L)'
;MCTYLASKKEATAVNVQLIGIVSNVVVLSQLWYAQVMPLQAFAGVLAASVAISVASLLYSRGKMTDRSWLPFEALVGAVGVGAAPQVLWASFVTGPASLAPSLVAAAAAALWLKQKQLQSVQELRKGISQLPGLCATAMFALAPIPQLVRNFSDLSSLAGLSLGTMLLALIGNAVCIPRALFTRDAAWTFGSTWGCLLMGWAQLLSLYLGVNPDTGARFLAAPVFAAISVVLFSYLGWVVSTDARAKGLPHALASYPDVYFGKR
;
A
#
# COMPACT_ATOMS: atom_id res chain seq x y z
N MET A 1 -6.56 -4.36 0.09
CA MET A 1 -6.15 -4.35 -1.34
C MET A 1 -6.77 -5.49 -2.14
N CYS A 2 -6.65 -6.75 -1.72
CA CYS A 2 -7.21 -7.91 -2.44
C CYS A 2 -8.71 -7.77 -2.79
N THR A 3 -9.54 -7.40 -1.80
CA THR A 3 -10.98 -7.13 -1.98
C THR A 3 -11.25 -6.08 -3.05
N TYR A 4 -10.50 -4.97 -3.07
CA TYR A 4 -10.66 -3.91 -4.06
C TYR A 4 -10.40 -4.39 -5.50
N LEU A 5 -9.39 -5.24 -5.70
CA LEU A 5 -9.06 -5.78 -7.02
C LEU A 5 -10.05 -6.85 -7.48
N ALA A 6 -10.59 -7.62 -6.54
CA ALA A 6 -11.70 -8.51 -6.82
C ALA A 6 -12.94 -7.71 -7.29
N SER A 7 -13.19 -6.52 -6.72
CA SER A 7 -14.24 -5.61 -7.17
C SER A 7 -14.02 -5.05 -8.57
N LYS A 8 -12.77 -4.90 -9.00
CA LYS A 8 -12.42 -4.55 -10.39
C LYS A 8 -12.39 -5.75 -11.35
N LYS A 9 -12.68 -6.96 -10.86
CA LYS A 9 -12.60 -8.22 -11.64
C LYS A 9 -11.20 -8.49 -12.22
N GLU A 10 -10.15 -8.04 -11.54
CA GLU A 10 -8.77 -8.24 -11.98
C GLU A 10 -8.16 -9.53 -11.39
N ALA A 11 -8.52 -10.69 -11.94
CA ALA A 11 -8.12 -11.99 -11.38
C ALA A 11 -6.59 -12.17 -11.24
N THR A 12 -5.80 -11.68 -12.21
CA THR A 12 -4.33 -11.74 -12.15
C THR A 12 -3.79 -10.92 -10.98
N ALA A 13 -4.30 -9.71 -10.77
CA ALA A 13 -3.85 -8.85 -9.68
C ALA A 13 -4.30 -9.40 -8.31
N VAL A 14 -5.48 -10.04 -8.24
CA VAL A 14 -5.91 -10.80 -7.06
C VAL A 14 -4.93 -11.91 -6.73
N ASN A 15 -4.50 -12.73 -7.71
CA ASN A 15 -3.53 -13.81 -7.45
C ASN A 15 -2.23 -13.29 -6.84
N VAL A 16 -1.70 -12.15 -7.32
CA VAL A 16 -0.50 -11.51 -6.74
C VAL A 16 -0.74 -11.12 -5.28
N GLN A 17 -1.90 -10.54 -4.96
CA GLN A 17 -2.24 -10.20 -3.58
C GLN A 17 -2.40 -11.44 -2.69
N LEU A 18 -2.89 -12.57 -3.21
CA LEU A 18 -2.97 -13.81 -2.46
C LEU A 18 -1.59 -14.34 -2.08
N ILE A 19 -0.62 -14.27 -2.99
CA ILE A 19 0.79 -14.60 -2.67
C ILE A 19 1.30 -13.68 -1.55
N GLY A 20 0.99 -12.38 -1.61
CA GLY A 20 1.33 -11.43 -0.55
C GLY A 20 0.68 -11.77 0.80
N ILE A 21 -0.60 -12.16 0.81
CA ILE A 21 -1.30 -12.61 2.03
C ILE A 21 -0.62 -13.84 2.62
N VAL A 22 -0.30 -14.85 1.79
CA VAL A 22 0.41 -16.05 2.25
C VAL A 22 1.77 -15.70 2.84
N SER A 23 2.55 -14.85 2.16
CA SER A 23 3.84 -14.39 2.67
C SER A 23 3.72 -13.70 4.03
N ASN A 24 2.71 -12.84 4.21
CA ASN A 24 2.47 -12.16 5.49
C ASN A 24 2.05 -13.15 6.57
N VAL A 25 1.18 -14.13 6.26
CA VAL A 25 0.78 -15.16 7.21
C VAL A 25 2.00 -15.95 7.68
N VAL A 26 2.92 -16.32 6.78
CA VAL A 26 4.17 -17.03 7.15
C VAL A 26 5.00 -16.20 8.13
N VAL A 27 5.19 -14.90 7.87
CA VAL A 27 5.92 -14.00 8.78
C VAL A 27 5.21 -13.89 10.14
N LEU A 28 3.88 -13.75 10.15
CA LEU A 28 3.11 -13.67 11.39
C LEU A 28 3.14 -14.99 12.16
N SER A 29 3.18 -16.14 11.48
CA SER A 29 3.37 -17.46 12.11
C SER A 29 4.73 -17.55 12.80
N GLN A 30 5.79 -16.96 12.22
CA GLN A 30 7.10 -16.90 12.87
C GLN A 30 7.04 -16.04 14.14
N LEU A 31 6.35 -14.89 14.11
CA LEU A 31 6.18 -14.04 15.30
C LEU A 31 5.36 -14.72 16.40
N TRP A 32 4.31 -15.45 16.03
CA TRP A 32 3.54 -16.26 16.97
C TRP A 32 4.37 -17.40 17.56
N TYR A 33 5.10 -18.15 16.71
CA TYR A 33 5.99 -19.22 17.15
C TYR A 33 7.06 -18.71 18.12
N ALA A 34 7.64 -17.54 17.83
CA ALA A 34 8.58 -16.83 18.68
C ALA A 34 7.96 -16.18 19.93
N GLN A 35 6.67 -16.42 20.22
CA GLN A 35 5.93 -15.90 21.38
C GLN A 35 5.86 -14.36 21.45
N VAL A 36 6.07 -13.66 20.33
CA VAL A 36 5.94 -12.20 20.24
C VAL A 36 4.47 -11.80 20.03
N MET A 37 3.69 -12.63 19.34
CA MET A 37 2.28 -12.38 19.06
C MET A 37 1.36 -13.30 19.88
N PRO A 38 0.34 -12.76 20.59
CA PRO A 38 -0.65 -13.58 21.28
C PRO A 38 -1.45 -14.47 20.33
N LEU A 39 -1.79 -15.69 20.78
CA LEU A 39 -2.53 -16.68 19.97
C LEU A 39 -3.86 -16.12 19.41
N GLN A 40 -4.60 -15.36 20.22
CA GLN A 40 -5.89 -14.79 19.81
C GLN A 40 -5.74 -13.81 18.63
N ALA A 41 -4.70 -12.97 18.67
CA ALA A 41 -4.39 -12.04 17.58
C ALA A 41 -3.97 -12.80 16.32
N PHE A 42 -3.10 -13.80 16.46
CA PHE A 42 -2.66 -14.64 15.33
C PHE A 42 -3.84 -15.39 14.68
N ALA A 43 -4.67 -16.06 15.48
CA ALA A 43 -5.83 -16.80 15.01
C ALA A 43 -6.83 -15.89 14.27
N GLY A 44 -7.08 -14.69 14.80
CA GLY A 44 -7.94 -13.69 14.16
C GLY A 44 -7.41 -13.25 12.80
N VAL A 45 -6.11 -12.94 12.70
CA VAL A 45 -5.49 -12.56 11.42
C VAL A 45 -5.48 -13.71 10.42
N LEU A 46 -5.22 -14.94 10.86
CA LEU A 46 -5.26 -16.12 10.01
C LEU A 46 -6.66 -16.36 9.45
N ALA A 47 -7.69 -16.35 10.30
CA ALA A 47 -9.07 -16.53 9.87
C ALA A 47 -9.51 -15.45 8.87
N ALA A 48 -9.19 -14.18 9.16
CA ALA A 48 -9.47 -13.07 8.26
C ALA A 48 -8.74 -13.21 6.91
N SER A 49 -7.47 -13.62 6.94
CA SER A 49 -6.65 -13.83 5.73
C SER A 49 -7.24 -14.91 4.83
N VAL A 50 -7.68 -16.02 5.40
CA VAL A 50 -8.34 -17.12 4.67
C VAL A 50 -9.67 -16.63 4.09
N ALA A 51 -10.52 -15.99 4.90
CA ALA A 51 -11.82 -15.50 4.46
C ALA A 51 -11.70 -14.50 3.30
N ILE A 52 -10.80 -13.51 3.42
CA ILE A 52 -10.51 -12.54 2.35
C ILE A 52 -10.00 -13.22 1.10
N SER A 53 -9.09 -14.19 1.24
CA SER A 53 -8.52 -14.90 0.11
C SER A 53 -9.58 -15.66 -0.68
N VAL A 54 -10.38 -16.48 0.01
CA VAL A 54 -11.43 -17.30 -0.61
C VAL A 54 -12.50 -16.41 -1.25
N ALA A 55 -13.03 -15.43 -0.53
CA ALA A 55 -14.09 -14.56 -1.03
C ALA A 55 -13.63 -13.76 -2.26
N SER A 56 -12.41 -13.21 -2.22
CA SER A 56 -11.85 -12.44 -3.35
C SER A 56 -11.58 -13.32 -4.57
N LEU A 57 -11.14 -14.57 -4.38
CA LEU A 57 -10.91 -15.54 -5.45
C LEU A 57 -12.22 -15.94 -6.14
N LEU A 58 -13.26 -16.23 -5.36
CA LEU A 58 -14.58 -16.61 -5.88
C LEU A 58 -15.22 -15.44 -6.65
N TYR A 59 -15.17 -14.23 -6.10
CA TYR A 59 -15.78 -13.07 -6.72
C TYR A 59 -15.07 -12.62 -8.00
N SER A 60 -13.73 -12.59 -7.99
CA SER A 60 -12.95 -12.22 -9.18
C SER A 60 -13.12 -13.19 -10.34
N ARG A 61 -13.45 -14.46 -10.07
CA ARG A 61 -13.74 -15.50 -11.08
C ARG A 61 -15.23 -15.60 -11.46
N GLY A 62 -16.06 -14.67 -11.00
CA GLY A 62 -17.50 -14.66 -11.32
C GLY A 62 -18.30 -15.78 -10.64
N LYS A 63 -17.73 -16.51 -9.68
CA LYS A 63 -18.42 -17.58 -8.93
C LYS A 63 -19.30 -17.06 -7.79
N MET A 64 -19.34 -15.74 -7.60
CA MET A 64 -20.13 -15.09 -6.56
C MET A 64 -20.81 -13.85 -7.12
N THR A 65 -22.07 -13.65 -6.74
CA THR A 65 -22.87 -12.54 -7.26
C THR A 65 -22.57 -11.24 -6.54
N ASP A 66 -22.88 -10.15 -7.21
CA ASP A 66 -22.83 -8.79 -6.70
C ASP A 66 -23.57 -8.60 -5.36
N ARG A 67 -24.71 -9.27 -5.20
CA ARG A 67 -25.53 -9.19 -3.99
C ARG A 67 -24.87 -9.88 -2.80
N SER A 68 -24.22 -11.02 -3.01
CA SER A 68 -23.52 -11.74 -1.94
C SER A 68 -22.13 -11.15 -1.64
N TRP A 69 -21.52 -10.45 -2.59
CA TRP A 69 -20.25 -9.73 -2.36
C TRP A 69 -20.41 -8.47 -1.52
N LEU A 70 -21.49 -7.71 -1.73
CA LEU A 70 -21.65 -6.39 -1.13
C LEU A 70 -21.51 -6.37 0.41
N PRO A 71 -22.13 -7.29 1.19
CA PRO A 71 -21.97 -7.30 2.64
C PRO A 71 -20.52 -7.55 3.06
N PHE A 72 -19.82 -8.45 2.35
CA PHE A 72 -18.42 -8.76 2.60
C PHE A 72 -17.53 -7.55 2.33
N GLU A 73 -17.73 -6.89 1.19
CA GLU A 73 -16.99 -5.68 0.82
C GLU A 73 -17.23 -4.53 1.80
N ALA A 74 -18.49 -4.34 2.23
CA ALA A 74 -18.85 -3.34 3.23
C ALA A 74 -18.19 -3.62 4.58
N LEU A 75 -18.18 -4.87 5.03
CA LEU A 75 -17.54 -5.27 6.28
C LEU A 75 -16.03 -5.00 6.24
N VAL A 76 -15.34 -5.43 5.18
CA VAL A 76 -13.90 -5.18 5.01
C VAL A 76 -13.61 -3.68 4.94
N GLY A 77 -14.48 -2.91 4.27
CA GLY A 77 -14.39 -1.45 4.23
C GLY A 77 -14.51 -0.81 5.62
N ALA A 78 -15.51 -1.22 6.40
CA ALA A 78 -15.74 -0.73 7.76
C ALA A 78 -14.57 -1.07 8.70
N VAL A 79 -14.08 -2.31 8.65
CA VAL A 79 -12.88 -2.74 9.38
C VAL A 79 -11.67 -1.89 8.96
N GLY A 80 -11.49 -1.63 7.66
CA GLY A 80 -10.43 -0.77 7.16
C GLY A 80 -10.52 0.65 7.69
N VAL A 81 -11.71 1.26 7.70
CA VAL A 81 -11.94 2.61 8.23
C VAL A 81 -11.68 2.67 9.73
N GLY A 82 -12.02 1.63 10.49
CA GLY A 82 -11.75 1.58 11.92
C GLY A 82 -10.29 1.31 12.26
N ALA A 83 -9.67 0.31 11.62
CA ALA A 83 -8.36 -0.20 11.97
C ALA A 83 -7.20 0.60 11.35
N ALA A 84 -7.33 1.07 10.11
CA ALA A 84 -6.24 1.78 9.44
C ALA A 84 -5.79 3.01 10.25
N PRO A 85 -6.67 3.94 10.67
CA PRO A 85 -6.27 5.10 11.48
C PRO A 85 -5.58 4.74 12.79
N GLN A 86 -5.93 3.61 13.39
CA GLN A 86 -5.31 3.15 14.65
C GLN A 86 -3.88 2.71 14.46
N VAL A 87 -3.65 1.88 13.45
CA VAL A 87 -2.29 1.43 13.11
C VAL A 87 -1.40 2.63 12.80
N LEU A 88 -1.97 3.63 12.12
CA LEU A 88 -1.28 4.88 11.81
C LEU A 88 -0.96 5.69 13.06
N TRP A 89 -1.96 5.94 13.89
CA TRP A 89 -1.80 6.70 15.13
C TRP A 89 -0.77 6.05 16.07
N ALA A 90 -0.85 4.73 16.25
CA ALA A 90 0.07 3.96 17.09
C ALA A 90 1.52 4.03 16.58
N SER A 91 1.73 4.36 15.32
CA SER A 91 3.07 4.52 14.75
C SER A 91 3.73 5.86 15.08
N PHE A 92 2.97 6.86 15.51
CA PHE A 92 3.46 8.23 15.78
C PHE A 92 3.28 8.68 17.23
N VAL A 93 2.34 8.09 17.97
CA VAL A 93 1.99 8.55 19.31
C VAL A 93 2.26 7.43 20.33
N THR A 94 3.25 7.66 21.19
CA THR A 94 3.52 6.84 22.37
C THR A 94 2.67 7.35 23.54
N GLY A 95 1.39 6.99 23.53
CA GLY A 95 0.44 7.39 24.57
C GLY A 95 -0.53 6.26 24.91
N PRO A 96 -1.45 6.46 25.86
CA PRO A 96 -2.47 5.47 26.17
C PRO A 96 -3.32 5.17 24.93
N ALA A 97 -3.78 3.93 24.82
CA ALA A 97 -4.63 3.51 23.71
C ALA A 97 -5.88 4.40 23.62
N SER A 98 -6.17 4.92 22.43
CA SER A 98 -7.29 5.81 22.19
C SER A 98 -8.09 5.37 20.97
N LEU A 99 -9.42 5.37 21.07
CA LEU A 99 -10.31 5.09 19.94
C LEU A 99 -10.53 6.32 19.04
N ALA A 100 -10.02 7.49 19.43
CA ALA A 100 -10.20 8.74 18.71
C ALA A 100 -9.89 8.67 17.20
N PRO A 101 -8.75 8.12 16.73
CA PRO A 101 -8.45 8.12 15.30
C PRO A 101 -9.45 7.25 14.50
N SER A 102 -9.94 6.14 15.05
CA SER A 102 -11.02 5.36 14.43
C SER A 102 -12.33 6.13 14.36
N LEU A 103 -12.71 6.81 15.45
CA LEU A 103 -13.98 7.53 15.53
C LEU A 103 -14.00 8.73 14.57
N VAL A 104 -12.89 9.46 14.48
CA VAL A 104 -12.72 10.57 13.52
C VAL A 104 -12.81 10.06 12.09
N ALA A 105 -12.13 8.95 11.76
CA ALA A 105 -12.19 8.38 10.42
C ALA A 105 -13.58 7.85 10.07
N ALA A 106 -14.28 7.22 11.02
CA ALA A 106 -15.66 6.79 10.84
C ALA A 106 -16.61 7.97 10.59
N ALA A 107 -16.46 9.06 11.36
CA ALA A 107 -17.22 10.29 11.15
C ALA A 107 -16.93 10.90 9.77
N ALA A 108 -15.66 10.97 9.38
CA ALA A 108 -15.25 11.48 8.06
C ALA A 108 -15.81 10.61 6.92
N ALA A 109 -15.77 9.28 7.05
CA ALA A 109 -16.35 8.37 6.06
C ALA A 109 -17.87 8.54 5.95
N ALA A 110 -18.57 8.69 7.08
CA ALA A 110 -20.01 8.94 7.10
C ALA A 110 -20.37 10.28 6.44
N LEU A 111 -19.62 11.35 6.75
CA LEU A 111 -19.79 12.67 6.13
C LEU A 111 -19.50 12.64 4.63
N TRP A 112 -18.45 11.95 4.20
CA TRP A 112 -18.09 11.79 2.78
C TRP A 112 -19.18 11.04 2.00
N LEU A 113 -19.71 9.95 2.56
CA LEU A 113 -20.84 9.23 1.97
C LEU A 113 -22.09 10.11 1.90
N LYS A 114 -22.37 10.92 2.94
CA LYS A 114 -23.51 11.85 2.95
C LYS A 114 -23.38 12.97 1.91
N GLN A 115 -22.18 13.54 1.75
CA GLN A 115 -21.92 14.66 0.84
C GLN A 115 -22.03 14.28 -0.64
N LYS A 116 -21.84 13.00 -0.98
CA LYS A 116 -22.00 12.49 -2.34
C LYS A 116 -23.42 12.60 -2.91
N GLN A 117 -24.39 13.12 -2.13
CA GLN A 117 -25.81 13.21 -2.50
C GLN A 117 -26.26 11.91 -3.18
N LEU A 118 -25.97 10.77 -2.55
CA LEU A 118 -26.19 9.45 -3.12
C LEU A 118 -27.70 9.29 -3.35
N GLN A 119 -28.19 9.63 -4.54
CA GLN A 119 -29.62 9.66 -4.85
C GLN A 119 -30.13 8.24 -5.14
N SER A 120 -29.23 7.26 -5.22
CA SER A 120 -29.56 5.86 -5.46
C SER A 120 -28.71 4.89 -4.63
N VAL A 121 -29.28 3.71 -4.38
CA VAL A 121 -28.59 2.57 -3.76
C VAL A 121 -27.34 2.15 -4.55
N GLN A 122 -27.34 2.35 -5.88
CA GLN A 122 -26.20 2.04 -6.74
C GLN A 122 -25.01 2.96 -6.49
N GLU A 123 -25.25 4.26 -6.26
CA GLU A 123 -24.18 5.20 -5.93
C GLU A 123 -23.59 4.93 -4.55
N LEU A 124 -24.43 4.60 -3.57
CA LEU A 124 -23.98 4.20 -2.23
C LEU A 124 -23.09 2.96 -2.30
N ARG A 125 -23.53 1.97 -3.07
CA ARG A 125 -22.75 0.76 -3.35
C ARG A 125 -21.39 1.10 -3.98
N LYS A 126 -21.36 2.01 -4.94
CA LYS A 126 -20.12 2.49 -5.56
C LYS A 126 -19.21 3.18 -4.54
N GLY A 127 -19.74 4.01 -3.65
CA GLY A 127 -18.96 4.65 -2.58
C GLY A 127 -18.35 3.64 -1.61
N ILE A 128 -19.15 2.68 -1.14
CA ILE A 128 -18.70 1.62 -0.22
C ILE A 128 -17.59 0.77 -0.86
N SER A 129 -17.72 0.42 -2.14
CA SER A 129 -16.71 -0.37 -2.86
C SER A 129 -15.34 0.31 -2.97
N GLN A 130 -15.28 1.63 -2.79
CA GLN A 130 -14.04 2.40 -2.82
C GLN A 130 -13.31 2.40 -1.47
N LEU A 131 -14.01 2.23 -0.35
CA LEU A 131 -13.44 2.32 0.99
C LEU A 131 -12.27 1.33 1.21
N PRO A 132 -12.39 0.02 0.87
CA PRO A 132 -11.27 -0.90 1.03
C PRO A 132 -10.02 -0.48 0.24
N GLY A 133 -10.21 0.13 -0.93
CA GLY A 133 -9.11 0.64 -1.77
C GLY A 133 -8.44 1.86 -1.14
N LEU A 134 -9.23 2.82 -0.65
CA LEU A 134 -8.73 4.03 0.03
C LEU A 134 -7.98 3.67 1.31
N CYS A 135 -8.56 2.83 2.17
CA CYS A 135 -7.92 2.37 3.40
C CYS A 135 -6.62 1.61 3.10
N ALA A 136 -6.63 0.71 2.12
CA ALA A 136 -5.42 -0.02 1.73
C ALA A 136 -4.33 0.92 1.20
N THR A 137 -4.71 1.91 0.39
CA THR A 137 -3.78 2.91 -0.15
C THR A 137 -3.18 3.76 0.98
N ALA A 138 -4.01 4.19 1.93
CA ALA A 138 -3.55 4.96 3.09
C ALA A 138 -2.58 4.14 3.97
N MET A 139 -2.93 2.89 4.30
CA MET A 139 -2.05 2.01 5.08
C MET A 139 -0.74 1.73 4.35
N PHE A 140 -0.79 1.45 3.05
CA PHE A 140 0.39 1.22 2.24
C PHE A 140 1.29 2.46 2.19
N ALA A 141 0.71 3.64 1.98
CA ALA A 141 1.47 4.88 1.90
C ALA A 141 2.14 5.24 3.23
N LEU A 142 1.50 4.92 4.34
CA LEU A 142 2.03 5.33 5.64
C LEU A 142 2.95 4.28 6.25
N ALA A 143 2.88 3.01 5.83
CA ALA A 143 3.76 1.93 6.27
C ALA A 143 5.28 2.26 6.28
N PRO A 144 5.88 2.92 5.26
CA PRO A 144 7.29 3.28 5.30
C PRO A 144 7.64 4.38 6.31
N ILE A 145 6.70 5.25 6.66
CA ILE A 145 7.01 6.51 7.36
C ILE A 145 7.64 6.28 8.74
N PRO A 146 7.10 5.41 9.62
CA PRO A 146 7.68 5.22 10.95
C PRO A 146 9.11 4.70 10.88
N GLN A 147 9.39 3.78 9.93
CA GLN A 147 10.74 3.30 9.71
C GLN A 147 11.65 4.41 9.18
N LEU A 148 11.20 5.23 8.22
CA LEU A 148 11.99 6.37 7.73
C LEU A 148 12.29 7.36 8.86
N VAL A 149 11.28 7.73 9.66
CA VAL A 149 11.46 8.63 10.81
C VAL A 149 12.51 8.06 11.77
N ARG A 150 12.44 6.76 12.08
CA ARG A 150 13.44 6.11 12.93
C ARG A 150 14.83 6.14 12.28
N ASN A 151 14.94 5.78 11.00
CA ASN A 151 16.21 5.75 10.29
C ASN A 151 16.89 7.11 10.27
N PHE A 152 16.14 8.19 10.05
CA PHE A 152 16.68 9.54 9.97
C PHE A 152 16.88 10.20 11.34
N SER A 153 16.18 9.74 12.38
CA SER A 153 16.36 10.24 13.75
C SER A 153 17.46 9.51 14.52
N ASP A 154 17.69 8.22 14.23
CA ASP A 154 18.68 7.38 14.89
C ASP A 154 19.35 6.44 13.87
N LEU A 155 20.49 6.88 13.33
CA LEU A 155 21.27 6.15 12.34
C LEU A 155 21.92 4.87 12.91
N SER A 156 21.99 4.69 14.23
CA SER A 156 22.48 3.44 14.83
C SER A 156 21.51 2.28 14.65
N SER A 157 20.22 2.57 14.46
CA SER A 157 19.15 1.58 14.26
C SER A 157 19.18 0.89 12.88
N LEU A 158 20.04 1.34 11.97
CA LEU A 158 20.10 0.87 10.58
C LEU A 158 20.70 -0.53 10.42
N ALA A 159 21.48 -1.01 11.40
CA ALA A 159 22.18 -2.29 11.29
C ALA A 159 21.26 -3.51 11.11
N GLY A 160 19.99 -3.40 11.52
CA GLY A 160 18.99 -4.45 11.39
C GLY A 160 18.21 -4.45 10.07
N LEU A 161 18.50 -3.52 9.16
CA LEU A 161 17.68 -3.35 7.95
C LEU A 161 18.20 -4.19 6.77
N SER A 162 17.26 -4.82 6.05
CA SER A 162 17.58 -5.65 4.88
C SER A 162 17.65 -4.81 3.60
N LEU A 163 18.86 -4.66 3.05
CA LEU A 163 19.10 -4.06 1.74
C LEU A 163 18.31 -4.77 0.63
N GLY A 164 18.28 -6.11 0.67
CA GLY A 164 17.55 -6.92 -0.32
C GLY A 164 16.05 -6.63 -0.32
N THR A 165 15.45 -6.49 0.86
CA THR A 165 14.02 -6.17 0.99
C THR A 165 13.72 -4.77 0.46
N MET A 166 14.57 -3.78 0.74
CA MET A 166 14.41 -2.42 0.19
C MET A 166 14.52 -2.41 -1.34
N LEU A 167 15.46 -3.16 -1.91
CA LEU A 167 15.62 -3.27 -3.36
C LEU A 167 14.44 -3.95 -4.02
N LEU A 168 13.92 -5.03 -3.44
CA LEU A 168 12.70 -5.70 -3.92
C LEU A 168 11.49 -4.77 -3.84
N ALA A 169 11.36 -3.98 -2.76
CA ALA A 169 10.31 -2.98 -2.65
C ALA A 169 10.45 -1.88 -3.72
N LEU A 170 11.66 -1.40 -3.97
CA LEU A 170 11.95 -0.41 -5.02
C LEU A 170 11.57 -0.94 -6.40
N ILE A 171 12.11 -2.09 -6.78
CA ILE A 171 11.92 -2.68 -8.11
C ILE A 171 10.48 -3.09 -8.33
N GLY A 172 9.89 -3.82 -7.37
CA GLY A 172 8.51 -4.32 -7.47
C GLY A 172 7.49 -3.19 -7.64
N ASN A 173 7.69 -2.06 -6.96
CA ASN A 173 6.85 -0.89 -7.14
C ASN A 173 7.15 -0.15 -8.44
N ALA A 174 8.41 0.00 -8.84
CA ALA A 174 8.80 0.67 -10.08
C ALA A 174 8.18 -0.01 -11.32
N VAL A 175 8.21 -1.34 -11.39
CA VAL A 175 7.64 -2.10 -12.53
C VAL A 175 6.11 -2.06 -12.58
N CYS A 176 5.45 -1.67 -11.49
CA CYS A 176 4.00 -1.52 -11.45
C CYS A 176 3.52 -0.16 -12.02
N ILE A 177 4.37 0.86 -12.06
CA ILE A 177 4.02 2.22 -12.50
C ILE A 177 3.49 2.26 -13.95
N PRO A 178 4.14 1.61 -14.95
CA PRO A 178 3.64 1.65 -16.34
C PRO A 178 2.19 1.20 -16.48
N ARG A 179 1.84 0.07 -15.82
CA ARG A 179 0.48 -0.45 -15.83
C ARG A 179 -0.49 0.55 -15.19
N ALA A 180 -0.11 1.12 -14.05
CA ALA A 180 -0.96 2.04 -13.30
C ALA A 180 -1.30 3.31 -14.10
N LEU A 181 -0.30 3.85 -14.80
CA LEU A 181 -0.47 4.97 -15.72
C LEU A 181 -1.35 4.58 -16.91
N PHE A 182 -1.11 3.42 -17.52
CA PHE A 182 -1.88 2.92 -18.66
C PHE A 182 -3.37 2.73 -18.33
N THR A 183 -3.69 2.11 -17.19
CA THR A 183 -5.10 1.88 -16.78
C THR A 183 -5.77 3.11 -16.16
N ARG A 184 -5.02 4.20 -15.97
CA ARG A 184 -5.44 5.40 -15.23
C ARG A 184 -6.02 5.06 -13.86
N ASP A 185 -5.33 4.18 -13.12
CA ASP A 185 -5.70 3.82 -11.76
C ASP A 185 -5.00 4.75 -10.77
N ALA A 186 -5.73 5.73 -10.24
CA ALA A 186 -5.21 6.72 -9.29
C ALA A 186 -4.64 6.09 -8.01
N ALA A 187 -5.30 5.08 -7.45
CA ALA A 187 -4.86 4.42 -6.23
C ALA A 187 -3.56 3.64 -6.48
N TRP A 188 -3.50 2.91 -7.59
CA TRP A 188 -2.32 2.14 -7.97
C TRP A 188 -1.15 3.04 -8.38
N THR A 189 -1.43 4.14 -9.10
CA THR A 189 -0.42 5.11 -9.53
C THR A 189 0.23 5.77 -8.32
N PHE A 190 -0.59 6.21 -7.37
CA PHE A 190 -0.09 6.76 -6.10
C PHE A 190 0.70 5.70 -5.34
N GLY A 191 0.10 4.53 -5.08
CA GLY A 191 0.71 3.45 -4.32
C GLY A 191 2.06 3.00 -4.89
N SER A 192 2.14 2.67 -6.17
CA SER A 192 3.39 2.22 -6.79
C SER A 192 4.45 3.32 -6.86
N THR A 193 4.08 4.57 -7.15
CA THR A 193 5.06 5.67 -7.15
C THR A 193 5.59 5.91 -5.72
N TRP A 194 4.68 5.97 -4.75
CA TRP A 194 4.99 6.18 -3.35
C TRP A 194 5.83 5.05 -2.76
N GLY A 195 5.46 3.80 -3.01
CA GLY A 195 6.21 2.62 -2.56
C GLY A 195 7.61 2.57 -3.15
N CYS A 196 7.74 2.88 -4.45
CA CYS A 196 9.03 2.97 -5.12
C CYS A 196 9.96 3.99 -4.45
N LEU A 197 9.43 5.19 -4.20
CA LEU A 197 10.23 6.31 -3.67
C LEU A 197 10.46 6.21 -2.15
N LEU A 198 9.44 5.90 -1.35
CA LEU A 198 9.55 5.94 0.12
C LEU A 198 9.84 4.59 0.76
N MET A 199 9.22 3.49 0.30
CA MET A 199 9.55 2.15 0.82
C MET A 199 10.86 1.61 0.24
N GLY A 200 11.23 2.06 -0.96
CA GLY A 200 12.47 1.68 -1.64
C GLY A 200 13.56 2.74 -1.49
N TRP A 201 13.51 3.78 -2.33
CA TRP A 201 14.63 4.70 -2.52
C TRP A 201 15.01 5.50 -1.26
N ALA A 202 14.04 6.03 -0.51
CA ALA A 202 14.30 6.80 0.71
C ALA A 202 14.89 5.93 1.83
N GLN A 203 14.52 4.65 1.90
CA GLN A 203 15.14 3.70 2.82
C GLN A 203 16.61 3.48 2.45
N LEU A 204 16.92 3.30 1.16
CA LEU A 204 18.30 3.21 0.67
C LEU A 204 19.10 4.48 0.92
N LEU A 205 18.47 5.65 0.79
CA LEU A 205 19.09 6.93 1.11
C LEU A 205 19.50 6.97 2.59
N SER A 206 18.68 6.46 3.50
CA SER A 206 19.06 6.39 4.90
C SER A 206 20.25 5.47 5.17
N LEU A 207 20.36 4.32 4.48
CA LEU A 207 21.55 3.46 4.56
C LEU A 207 22.80 4.14 3.96
N TYR A 208 22.64 4.91 2.90
CA TYR A 208 23.74 5.66 2.31
C TYR A 208 24.26 6.75 3.26
N LEU A 209 23.36 7.47 3.93
CA LEU A 209 23.72 8.53 4.88
C LEU A 209 24.21 7.98 6.22
N GLY A 210 23.73 6.80 6.61
CA GLY A 210 24.09 6.14 7.85
C GLY A 210 25.51 5.57 7.86
N VAL A 211 26.12 5.64 9.03
CA VAL A 211 27.43 5.06 9.32
C VAL A 211 27.28 4.09 10.47
N ASN A 212 27.89 2.92 10.34
CA ASN A 212 27.94 1.93 11.40
C ASN A 212 28.78 2.50 12.56
N PRO A 213 28.22 2.61 13.78
CA PRO A 213 28.88 3.25 14.91
C PRO A 213 30.12 2.47 15.39
N ASP A 214 30.17 1.15 15.18
CA ASP A 214 31.26 0.29 15.63
C ASP A 214 32.45 0.30 14.65
N THR A 215 32.19 0.46 13.35
CA THR A 215 33.22 0.34 12.30
C THR A 215 33.55 1.65 11.59
N GLY A 216 32.71 2.68 11.74
CA GLY A 216 32.84 3.95 11.02
C GLY A 216 32.57 3.86 9.51
N ALA A 217 32.19 2.68 8.98
CA ALA A 217 31.87 2.47 7.58
C ALA A 217 30.40 2.79 7.27
N ARG A 218 30.10 3.28 6.06
CA ARG A 218 28.70 3.49 5.62
C ARG A 218 27.95 2.17 5.49
N PHE A 219 26.65 2.17 5.78
CA PHE A 219 25.80 0.99 5.54
C PHE A 219 25.57 0.71 4.05
N LEU A 220 25.66 1.75 3.20
CA LEU A 220 25.60 1.60 1.75
C LEU A 220 26.70 2.45 1.07
N ALA A 221 27.50 1.80 0.23
CA ALA A 221 28.59 2.45 -0.49
C ALA A 221 28.06 3.49 -1.50
N ALA A 222 28.73 4.64 -1.58
CA ALA A 222 28.33 5.75 -2.45
C ALA A 222 28.17 5.36 -3.93
N PRO A 223 29.09 4.58 -4.55
CA PRO A 223 28.93 4.18 -5.95
C PRO A 223 27.70 3.31 -6.18
N VAL A 224 27.35 2.46 -5.21
CA VAL A 224 26.17 1.58 -5.28
C VAL A 224 24.89 2.40 -5.20
N PHE A 225 24.79 3.32 -4.23
CA PHE A 225 23.63 4.21 -4.10
C PHE A 225 23.45 5.10 -5.35
N ALA A 226 24.55 5.63 -5.90
CA ALA A 226 24.53 6.41 -7.13
C ALA A 226 24.04 5.59 -8.32
N ALA A 227 24.56 4.37 -8.51
CA ALA A 227 24.13 3.47 -9.59
C ALA A 227 22.63 3.15 -9.49
N ILE A 228 22.13 2.79 -8.30
CA ILE A 228 20.71 2.52 -8.07
C ILE A 228 19.86 3.75 -8.40
N SER A 229 20.28 4.93 -7.94
CA SER A 229 19.54 6.19 -8.18
C SER A 229 19.49 6.53 -9.67
N VAL A 230 20.62 6.44 -10.37
CA VAL A 230 20.68 6.70 -11.82
C VAL A 230 19.76 5.75 -12.58
N VAL A 231 19.85 4.44 -12.29
CA VAL A 231 19.00 3.44 -12.95
C VAL A 231 17.52 3.71 -12.68
N LEU A 232 17.15 3.95 -11.41
CA LEU A 232 15.77 4.21 -11.03
C LEU A 232 15.22 5.45 -11.74
N PHE A 233 15.88 6.60 -11.61
CA PHE A 233 15.35 7.85 -12.15
C PHE A 233 15.37 7.87 -13.70
N SER A 234 16.34 7.19 -14.33
CA SER A 234 16.33 6.98 -15.78
C SER A 234 15.14 6.13 -16.22
N TYR A 235 14.88 5.03 -15.50
CA TYR A 235 13.72 4.17 -15.76
C TYR A 235 12.40 4.92 -15.57
N LEU A 236 12.23 5.64 -14.45
CA LEU A 236 11.02 6.42 -14.19
C LEU A 236 10.81 7.49 -15.28
N GLY A 237 11.86 8.22 -15.64
CA GLY A 237 11.83 9.20 -16.72
C GLY A 237 11.43 8.59 -18.06
N TRP A 238 11.97 7.41 -18.39
CA TRP A 238 11.59 6.66 -19.58
C TRP A 238 10.11 6.23 -19.57
N VAL A 239 9.61 5.70 -18.45
CA VAL A 239 8.21 5.28 -18.29
C VAL A 239 7.24 6.44 -18.50
N VAL A 240 7.43 7.55 -17.79
CA VAL A 240 6.51 8.70 -17.88
C VAL A 240 6.58 9.38 -19.25
N SER A 241 7.76 9.41 -19.87
CA SER A 241 7.92 9.95 -21.22
C SER A 241 7.22 9.08 -22.27
N THR A 242 7.31 7.76 -22.12
CA THR A 242 6.69 6.81 -23.04
C THR A 242 5.17 6.83 -22.91
N ASP A 243 4.64 6.86 -21.68
CA ASP A 243 3.19 7.00 -21.43
C ASP A 243 2.65 8.32 -21.99
N ALA A 244 3.32 9.44 -21.73
CA ALA A 244 2.92 10.74 -22.24
C ALA A 244 2.87 10.78 -23.78
N ARG A 245 3.90 10.23 -24.46
CA ARG A 245 3.90 10.12 -25.92
C ARG A 245 2.77 9.25 -26.44
N ALA A 246 2.53 8.10 -25.81
CA ALA A 246 1.46 7.18 -26.21
C ALA A 246 0.07 7.81 -26.08
N LYS A 247 -0.12 8.73 -25.12
CA LYS A 247 -1.38 9.44 -24.87
C LYS A 247 -1.46 10.82 -25.54
N GLY A 248 -0.43 11.26 -26.27
CA GLY A 248 -0.39 12.59 -26.89
C GLY A 248 -0.37 13.75 -25.87
N LEU A 249 0.19 13.52 -24.67
CA LEU A 249 0.26 14.51 -23.60
C LEU A 249 1.42 15.51 -23.83
N PRO A 250 1.30 16.76 -23.36
CA PRO A 250 2.24 17.84 -23.70
C PRO A 250 3.66 17.64 -23.15
N HIS A 251 3.82 16.90 -22.06
CA HIS A 251 5.13 16.61 -21.46
C HIS A 251 5.08 15.34 -20.61
N ALA A 252 6.24 14.74 -20.32
CA ALA A 252 6.36 13.49 -19.58
C ALA A 252 5.61 13.48 -18.23
N LEU A 253 5.73 14.56 -17.45
CA LEU A 253 5.05 14.65 -16.15
C LEU A 253 3.52 14.81 -16.24
N ALA A 254 2.95 15.07 -17.43
CA ALA A 254 1.51 15.21 -17.61
C ALA A 254 0.77 13.87 -17.45
N SER A 255 1.49 12.74 -17.52
CA SER A 255 0.95 11.41 -17.24
C SER A 255 0.30 11.31 -15.86
N TYR A 256 0.87 11.96 -14.83
CA TYR A 256 0.29 11.92 -13.48
C TYR A 256 -1.02 12.73 -13.38
N PRO A 257 -1.07 14.02 -13.74
CA PRO A 257 -2.33 14.77 -13.82
C PRO A 257 -3.40 14.08 -14.68
N ASP A 258 -3.04 13.46 -15.81
CA ASP A 258 -3.96 12.70 -16.66
C ASP A 258 -4.65 11.55 -15.89
N VAL A 259 -3.94 10.86 -14.99
CA VAL A 259 -4.55 9.81 -14.15
C VAL A 259 -5.58 10.37 -13.17
N TYR A 260 -5.31 11.52 -12.54
CA TYR A 260 -6.16 12.07 -11.48
C TYR A 260 -7.29 12.96 -12.00
N PHE A 261 -7.07 13.64 -13.12
CA PHE A 261 -7.95 14.71 -13.63
C PHE A 261 -8.33 14.54 -15.11
N GLY A 262 -7.74 13.58 -15.82
CA GLY A 262 -8.06 13.31 -17.22
C GLY A 262 -9.49 12.82 -17.41
N LYS A 263 -10.14 13.27 -18.48
CA LYS A 263 -11.45 12.75 -18.91
C LYS A 263 -11.24 11.43 -19.66
N ARG A 264 -12.03 10.42 -19.33
CA ARG A 264 -12.06 9.13 -20.07
C ARG A 264 -12.84 9.27 -21.36
#